data_AF-A0A8C5ME24-F1
#
_entry.id   AF-A0A8C5ME24-F1
#
_cell.length_a   1.000
_cell.length_b   1.000
_cell.length_c   1.000
_cell.angle_alpha   90.00
_cell.angle_beta   90.00
_cell.angle_gamma   90.00
#
_symmetry.space_group_name_H-M   'P 1'
#
loop_
_entity.id
_entity.type
_entity.pdbx_description
1 polymer ?
#
loop_
_entity_poly.entity_id
_entity_poly.type
_entity_poly.pdbx_seq_one_letter_code
_entity_poly.pdbx_strand_id
1 'polypeptide(L)'
;VGVERMMKEGIYTAAFPLHEYNVPPGSLNPRQVLYHHWARWSQWYKYQPLDHIREYFGEKVAIYFAWLGFYTAWLLPAAVVGSVVFISGLLTMKGNTVA
;
A
#
# COMPACT_ATOMS: atom_id res chain seq x y z
N VAL A 1 4.86 -36.86 3.01
CA VAL A 1 3.69 -36.42 2.22
C VAL A 1 3.24 -35.08 2.79
N GLY A 2 3.24 -34.00 2.01
CA GLY A 2 2.96 -32.64 2.50
C GLY A 2 1.52 -32.18 2.26
N VAL A 3 1.08 -31.16 3.02
CA VAL A 3 -0.25 -30.54 2.90
C VAL A 3 -0.52 -30.04 1.48
N GLU A 4 0.49 -29.49 0.81
CA GLU A 4 0.38 -29.03 -0.59
C GLU A 4 -0.01 -30.15 -1.55
N ARG A 5 0.54 -31.36 -1.36
CA ARG A 5 0.20 -32.52 -2.19
C ARG A 5 -1.24 -32.95 -1.96
N MET A 6 -1.67 -32.96 -0.71
CA MET A 6 -3.05 -33.33 -0.33
C MET A 6 -4.08 -32.31 -0.84
N MET A 7 -3.74 -31.02 -0.89
CA MET A 7 -4.57 -30.01 -1.55
C MET A 7 -4.64 -30.25 -3.06
N LYS A 8 -3.51 -30.54 -3.71
CA LYS A 8 -3.46 -30.80 -5.17
C LYS A 8 -4.24 -32.05 -5.58
N GLU A 9 -4.24 -33.07 -4.74
CA GLU A 9 -4.98 -34.33 -4.94
C GLU A 9 -6.49 -34.19 -4.62
N GLY A 10 -6.95 -33.02 -4.15
CA GLY A 10 -8.36 -32.78 -3.82
C GLY A 10 -8.82 -33.40 -2.50
N ILE A 11 -7.89 -33.86 -1.67
CA ILE A 11 -8.19 -34.44 -0.34
C ILE A 11 -8.58 -33.32 0.64
N TYR A 12 -7.87 -32.19 0.60
CA TYR A 12 -8.22 -30.99 1.36
C TYR A 12 -8.77 -29.91 0.44
N THR A 13 -9.85 -29.25 0.87
CA THR A 13 -10.46 -28.13 0.13
C THR A 13 -9.64 -26.84 0.23
N ALA A 14 -9.09 -26.53 1.41
CA ALA A 14 -8.32 -25.32 1.63
C ALA A 14 -7.42 -25.43 2.87
N ALA A 15 -6.32 -24.68 2.87
CA ALA A 15 -5.48 -24.46 4.04
C ALA A 15 -5.08 -22.98 4.08
N PHE A 16 -5.40 -22.29 5.16
CA PHE A 16 -5.11 -20.87 5.33
C PHE A 16 -4.87 -20.54 6.81
N PRO A 17 -4.01 -19.54 7.10
CA PRO A 17 -3.85 -19.05 8.47
C PRO A 17 -5.12 -18.32 8.92
N LEU A 18 -5.43 -18.42 10.22
CA LEU A 18 -6.51 -17.65 10.83
C LEU A 18 -6.01 -16.26 11.22
N HIS A 19 -6.83 -15.25 11.00
CA HIS A 19 -6.60 -13.91 11.54
C HIS A 19 -7.08 -13.82 12.99
N GLU A 20 -6.38 -13.04 13.79
CA GLU A 20 -6.78 -12.81 15.18
C GLU A 20 -8.06 -11.96 15.27
N TYR A 21 -9.00 -12.40 16.11
CA TYR A 21 -10.32 -11.76 16.27
C TYR A 21 -10.69 -11.48 17.74
N ASN A 22 -10.23 -12.30 18.68
CA ASN A 22 -10.59 -12.17 20.09
C ASN A 22 -9.55 -11.34 20.84
N VAL A 23 -9.92 -10.11 21.19
CA VAL A 23 -9.15 -9.22 22.05
C VAL A 23 -10.04 -8.78 23.21
N PRO A 24 -9.56 -8.77 24.47
CA PRO A 24 -10.33 -8.26 25.59
C PRO A 24 -10.77 -6.80 25.36
N PRO A 25 -11.91 -6.38 25.94
CA PRO A 25 -12.39 -5.02 25.80
C PRO A 25 -11.35 -4.03 26.34
N GLY A 26 -10.88 -3.13 25.48
CA GLY A 26 -9.90 -2.09 25.82
C GLY A 26 -8.54 -2.21 25.13
N SER A 27 -8.25 -3.31 24.43
CA SER A 27 -7.05 -3.44 23.59
C SER A 27 -7.40 -3.67 22.12
N LEU A 28 -6.54 -3.17 21.23
CA LEU A 28 -6.69 -3.33 19.78
C LEU A 28 -5.86 -4.52 19.29
N ASN A 29 -6.44 -5.31 18.40
CA ASN A 29 -5.70 -6.34 17.68
C ASN A 29 -4.66 -5.70 16.72
N PRO A 30 -3.49 -6.30 16.45
CA PRO A 30 -2.60 -5.88 15.37
C PRO A 30 -3.30 -5.57 14.04
N ARG A 31 -4.29 -6.39 13.65
CA ARG A 31 -5.11 -6.16 12.47
C ARG A 31 -5.90 -4.85 12.54
N GLN A 32 -6.51 -4.56 13.69
CA GLN A 32 -7.31 -3.36 13.91
C GLN A 32 -6.41 -2.12 13.94
N VAL A 33 -5.22 -2.21 14.56
CA VAL A 33 -4.21 -1.14 14.53
C VAL A 33 -3.84 -0.79 13.09
N LEU A 34 -3.50 -1.80 12.28
CA LEU A 34 -3.20 -1.61 10.86
C LEU A 34 -4.36 -0.98 10.09
N TYR A 35 -5.59 -1.38 10.37
CA TYR A 35 -6.76 -0.75 9.77
C TYR A 35 -6.90 0.72 10.18
N HIS A 36 -6.83 1.04 11.47
CA HIS A 36 -7.06 2.40 11.96
C HIS A 36 -5.99 3.39 11.52
N HIS A 37 -4.73 2.96 11.44
CA HIS A 37 -3.58 3.84 11.22
C HIS A 37 -3.00 3.82 9.80
N TRP A 38 -3.33 2.81 8.99
CA TRP A 38 -2.73 2.65 7.66
C TRP A 38 -3.75 2.33 6.57
N ALA A 39 -4.52 1.24 6.68
CA ALA A 39 -5.40 0.77 5.59
C ALA A 39 -6.73 1.54 5.46
N ARG A 40 -6.74 2.83 5.80
CA ARG A 40 -7.90 3.73 5.66
C ARG A 40 -7.56 4.90 4.76
N TRP A 41 -8.48 5.25 3.86
CA TRP A 41 -8.36 6.41 2.98
C TRP A 41 -7.96 7.69 3.71
N SER A 42 -8.50 7.93 4.90
CA SER A 42 -8.15 9.11 5.72
C SER A 42 -6.69 9.18 6.17
N GLN A 43 -5.89 8.10 6.05
CA GLN A 43 -4.52 8.02 6.56
C GLN A 43 -3.46 8.16 5.46
N TRP A 44 -3.85 8.50 4.22
CA TRP A 44 -2.95 8.58 3.06
C TRP A 44 -1.75 9.54 3.23
N TYR A 45 -1.86 10.55 4.08
CA TYR A 45 -0.82 11.55 4.33
C TYR A 45 0.22 11.11 5.36
N LYS A 46 -0.01 10.01 6.08
CA LYS A 46 0.90 9.51 7.12
C LYS A 46 1.95 8.58 6.52
N TYR A 47 3.10 8.49 7.18
CA TYR A 47 4.10 7.47 6.86
C TYR A 47 3.53 6.06 7.09
N GLN A 48 3.90 5.14 6.20
CA GLN A 48 3.47 3.75 6.30
C GLN A 48 4.16 3.05 7.50
N PRO A 49 3.41 2.40 8.41
CA PRO A 49 3.97 1.69 9.55
C PRO A 49 4.53 0.32 9.13
N LEU A 50 5.66 0.32 8.42
CA LEU A 50 6.25 -0.88 7.79
C LEU A 50 6.55 -2.00 8.80
N ASP A 51 7.00 -1.67 10.01
CA ASP A 51 7.28 -2.68 11.04
C ASP A 51 6.04 -3.46 11.47
N HIS A 52 4.89 -2.78 11.58
CA HIS A 52 3.63 -3.43 11.96
C HIS A 52 3.08 -4.28 10.80
N ILE A 53 3.30 -3.84 9.56
CA ILE A 53 2.95 -4.61 8.36
C ILE A 53 3.82 -5.88 8.29
N ARG A 54 5.11 -5.74 8.59
CA ARG A 54 6.09 -6.84 8.64
C ARG A 54 5.76 -7.87 9.70
N GLU A 55 5.39 -7.43 10.89
CA GLU A 55 4.98 -8.31 11.99
C GLU A 55 3.70 -9.08 11.67
N TYR A 56 2.72 -8.45 11.02
CA TYR A 56 1.42 -9.07 10.75
C TYR A 56 1.36 -9.89 9.43
N PHE A 57 1.98 -9.41 8.36
CA PHE A 57 1.92 -10.03 7.02
C PHE A 57 3.25 -10.69 6.59
N GLY A 58 4.33 -10.49 7.33
CA GLY A 58 5.66 -10.98 7.01
C GLY A 58 6.46 -10.07 6.06
N GLU A 59 7.74 -10.41 5.92
CA GLU A 59 8.73 -9.61 5.19
C GLU A 59 8.38 -9.36 3.71
N LYS A 60 7.85 -10.37 3.02
CA LYS A 60 7.52 -10.26 1.58
C LYS A 60 6.50 -9.15 1.31
N VAL A 61 5.48 -9.06 2.14
CA VAL A 61 4.42 -8.04 2.01
C VAL A 61 4.94 -6.67 2.47
N ALA A 62 5.72 -6.63 3.55
CA ALA A 62 6.33 -5.39 4.02
C ALA A 62 7.25 -4.74 2.98
N ILE A 63 8.11 -5.52 2.31
CA ILE A 63 9.01 -5.04 1.25
C ILE A 63 8.21 -4.49 0.05
N TYR A 64 7.11 -5.15 -0.33
CA TYR A 64 6.23 -4.65 -1.39
C TYR A 64 5.70 -3.23 -1.06
N PHE A 65 5.18 -3.04 0.15
CA PHE A 65 4.67 -1.73 0.57
C PHE A 65 5.77 -0.68 0.77
N ALA A 66 6.94 -1.09 1.26
CA ALA A 66 8.10 -0.21 1.34
C ALA A 66 8.51 0.32 -0.03
N TRP A 67 8.59 -0.55 -1.04
CA TRP A 67 8.91 -0.16 -2.41
C TRP A 67 7.83 0.72 -3.04
N LEU A 68 6.54 0.40 -2.82
CA LEU A 68 5.43 1.22 -3.29
C LEU A 68 5.48 2.64 -2.70
N GLY A 69 5.73 2.76 -1.39
CA GLY A 69 5.89 4.05 -0.72
C GLY A 69 7.07 4.85 -1.26
N PHE A 70 8.21 4.19 -1.48
CA PHE A 70 9.38 4.82 -2.09
C PHE A 70 9.09 5.33 -3.51
N TYR A 71 8.49 4.48 -4.35
CA TYR A 71 8.21 4.82 -5.74
C TYR A 71 7.22 6.00 -5.85
N THR A 72 6.15 5.98 -5.07
CA THR A 72 5.16 7.06 -5.03
C THR A 72 5.75 8.38 -4.52
N ALA A 73 6.66 8.33 -3.55
CA ALA A 73 7.37 9.52 -3.07
C ALA A 73 8.22 10.18 -4.17
N TRP A 74 8.86 9.39 -5.04
CA TRP A 74 9.62 9.92 -6.18
C TRP A 74 8.76 10.38 -7.36
N LEU A 75 7.55 9.85 -7.49
CA LEU A 75 6.58 10.37 -8.47
C LEU A 75 6.11 11.79 -8.12
N LEU A 76 6.04 12.17 -6.85
CA LEU A 76 5.62 13.51 -6.43
C LEU A 76 6.49 14.63 -7.04
N PRO A 77 7.83 14.68 -6.86
CA PRO A 77 8.64 15.73 -7.47
C PRO A 77 8.59 15.70 -9.00
N ALA A 78 8.56 14.51 -9.60
CA ALA A 78 8.40 14.37 -11.06
C ALA A 78 7.07 14.97 -11.54
N ALA A 79 5.97 14.73 -10.81
CA ALA A 79 4.65 15.28 -11.10
C ALA A 79 4.62 16.81 -10.91
N VAL A 80 5.31 17.35 -9.90
CA VAL A 80 5.43 18.81 -9.71
C VAL A 80 6.12 19.45 -10.92
N VAL A 81 7.30 18.95 -11.32
CA VAL A 81 8.04 19.49 -12.48
C VAL A 81 7.21 19.36 -13.75
N GLY A 82 6.59 18.21 -14.00
CA GLY A 82 5.72 17.99 -15.16
C GLY A 82 4.53 18.96 -15.19
N SER A 83 3.91 19.22 -14.04
CA SER A 83 2.79 20.16 -13.92
C SER A 83 3.21 21.60 -14.19
N VAL A 84 4.38 22.04 -13.70
CA VAL A 84 4.92 23.39 -13.96
C VAL A 84 5.19 23.60 -15.45
N VAL A 85 5.82 22.63 -16.11
CA VAL A 85 6.08 22.67 -17.55
C VAL A 85 4.78 22.72 -18.34
N PHE A 86 3.80 21.89 -17.97
CA PHE A 86 2.49 21.85 -18.60
C PHE A 86 1.74 23.20 -18.48
N ILE A 87 1.69 23.78 -17.28
CA ILE A 87 1.05 25.09 -17.04
C ILE A 87 1.75 26.19 -17.85
N SER A 88 3.09 26.19 -17.89
CA SER A 88 3.86 27.17 -18.68
C SER A 88 3.54 27.09 -20.17
N GLY A 89 3.38 25.87 -20.70
CA GLY A 89 2.91 25.63 -22.07
C GLY A 89 1.51 26.19 -22.31
N LEU A 90 0.56 25.96 -21.40
CA LEU A 90 -0.80 26.49 -21.50
C LEU A 90 -0.85 28.03 -21.49
N LEU A 91 -0.03 28.68 -20.65
CA LEU A 91 0.05 30.14 -20.59
C LEU A 91 0.63 30.74 -21.88
N THR A 92 1.63 30.08 -22.45
CA THR A 92 2.32 30.55 -23.67
C THR A 92 1.48 30.31 -24.93
N MET A 93 0.56 29.34 -24.91
CA MET A 93 -0.26 28.93 -26.06
C MET A 93 -1.08 30.08 -26.69
N LYS A 94 -1.53 31.07 -25.90
CA LYS A 94 -2.30 32.22 -26.40
C LYS A 94 -1.44 33.35 -26.97
N GLY A 95 -0.15 33.39 -26.65
CA GLY A 95 0.78 34.43 -27.10
C GLY A 95 1.43 34.14 -28.46
N ASN A 96 1.32 32.91 -28.95
CA ASN A 96 1.78 32.52 -30.28
C ASN A 96 0.69 32.85 -31.33
N THR A 97 0.40 34.14 -31.51
CA THR A 97 -0.27 34.57 -32.73
C THR A 97 0.76 34.48 -33.86
N VAL A 98 0.59 33.54 -34.77
CA VAL A 98 1.35 33.50 -36.03
C VAL A 98 1.15 34.84 -36.74
N ALA A 99 2.26 35.51 -37.04
CA ALA A 99 2.29 36.72 -37.88
C ALA A 99 1.71 36.44 -39.27
#